data_AF-A0A6P6GLZ8-F1
#
_entry.id   AF-A0A6P6GLZ8-F1
#
_cell.length_a   1.000
_cell.length_b   1.000
_cell.length_c   1.000
_cell.angle_alpha   90.00
_cell.angle_beta   90.00
_cell.angle_gamma   90.00
#
_symmetry.space_group_name_H-M   'P 1'
#
loop_
_entity.id
_entity.type
_entity.pdbx_description
1 polymer ?
#
loop_
_entity_poly.entity_id
_entity_poly.type
_entity_poly.pdbx_seq_one_letter_code
_entity_poly.pdbx_strand_id
1 'polypeptide(L)'
;MRWYKWTVEQFHGLRNLGNGNMIVMEKGYGGRYSLLLHHSEEELREFGLTDDMVIDQEWQKFAKPGELNYDCPMLNSFFTHFDEECTCTNPEEVMTM
;
A
#
# COMPACT_ATOMS: atom_id res chain seq x y z
N MET A 1 15.47 -0.79 5.87
CA MET A 1 14.54 0.33 6.15
C MET A 1 13.38 0.22 5.16
N ARG A 2 12.17 -0.02 5.66
CA ARG A 2 10.96 -0.09 4.82
C ARG A 2 10.20 1.22 4.98
N TRP A 3 9.73 1.76 3.86
CA TRP A 3 9.05 3.04 3.79
C TRP A 3 7.55 2.77 3.66
N TYR A 4 6.75 3.39 4.52
CA TYR A 4 5.29 3.36 4.42
C TYR A 4 4.81 4.51 3.54
N LYS A 5 3.83 4.24 2.68
CA LYS A 5 3.21 5.27 1.83
C LYS A 5 2.04 5.91 2.57
N TRP A 6 2.33 6.57 3.69
CA TRP A 6 1.32 7.23 4.52
C TRP A 6 1.32 8.74 4.25
N THR A 7 0.15 9.37 4.34
CA THR A 7 0.03 10.82 4.26
C THR A 7 0.49 11.48 5.56
N VAL A 8 0.75 12.79 5.49
CA VAL A 8 1.12 13.59 6.67
C VAL A 8 0.02 13.54 7.73
N GLU A 9 -1.24 13.61 7.31
CA GLU A 9 -2.42 13.54 8.19
C GLU A 9 -2.53 12.18 8.87
N GLN A 10 -2.34 11.09 8.12
CA GLN A 10 -2.28 9.73 8.67
C GLN A 10 -1.18 9.59 9.71
N PHE A 11 0.00 10.15 9.45
CA PHE A 11 1.11 10.14 10.40
C PHE A 11 0.78 10.94 11.68
N HIS A 12 0.17 12.12 11.55
CA HIS A 12 -0.24 12.92 12.71
C HIS A 12 -1.37 12.28 13.53
N GLY A 13 -2.20 11.45 12.90
CA GLY A 13 -3.25 10.68 13.58
C GLY A 13 -2.71 9.57 14.48
N LEU A 14 -1.46 9.13 14.29
CA LEU A 14 -0.85 8.10 15.12
C LEU A 14 -0.64 8.58 16.55
N ARG A 15 -1.08 7.75 17.50
CA ARG A 15 -0.88 8.02 18.91
C ARG A 15 0.54 7.64 19.30
N ASN A 16 1.13 8.48 20.14
CA ASN A 16 2.44 8.17 20.71
C ASN A 16 2.31 6.96 21.65
N LEU A 17 3.20 5.98 21.49
CA LEU A 17 3.26 4.82 22.35
C LEU A 17 3.70 5.27 23.75
N GLY A 18 2.89 4.97 24.76
CA GLY A 18 3.27 5.17 26.15
C GLY A 18 4.58 4.45 26.49
N ASN A 19 5.28 4.91 27.54
CA ASN A 19 6.52 4.28 27.98
C ASN A 19 6.32 2.78 28.26
N GLY A 20 7.13 1.93 27.62
CA GLY A 20 7.08 0.48 27.74
C GLY A 20 6.22 -0.23 26.69
N ASN A 21 5.49 0.51 25.85
CA ASN A 21 4.74 -0.07 24.75
C ASN A 21 5.65 -0.23 23.51
N MET A 22 5.46 -1.35 22.81
CA MET A 22 6.18 -1.65 21.57
C MET A 22 5.24 -2.27 20.56
N ILE A 23 5.49 -1.97 19.29
CA ILE A 23 4.78 -2.57 18.16
C ILE A 23 5.75 -3.54 17.48
N VAL A 24 5.32 -4.76 17.24
CA VAL A 24 6.14 -5.80 16.60
C VAL A 24 5.70 -6.00 15.17
N MET A 25 6.67 -6.01 14.24
CA MET A 25 6.46 -6.38 12.85
C MET A 25 6.97 -7.79 12.61
N GLU A 26 6.13 -8.65 12.04
CA GLU A 26 6.50 -10.00 11.63
C GLU A 26 6.40 -10.15 10.11
N LYS A 27 7.20 -11.07 9.56
CA LYS A 27 7.15 -11.42 8.13
C LYS A 27 5.93 -12.29 7.86
N GLY A 28 4.99 -11.78 7.07
CA GLY A 28 3.80 -12.51 6.63
C GLY A 28 4.11 -13.59 5.62
N TYR A 29 3.06 -14.32 5.24
CA TYR A 29 3.12 -15.45 4.31
C TYR A 29 3.69 -15.08 2.95
N GLY A 30 3.42 -13.86 2.48
CA GLY A 30 3.98 -13.31 1.24
C GLY A 30 5.44 -12.85 1.36
N GLY A 31 6.05 -12.99 2.53
CA GLY A 31 7.44 -12.60 2.78
C GLY A 31 7.66 -11.11 3.01
N ARG A 32 6.58 -10.32 3.15
CA ARG A 32 6.61 -8.90 3.54
C ARG A 32 6.33 -8.75 5.03
N TYR A 33 6.93 -7.75 5.67
CA TYR A 33 6.62 -7.42 7.05
C TYR A 33 5.22 -6.80 7.15
N SER A 34 4.43 -7.24 8.14
CA SER A 34 3.10 -6.71 8.44
C SER A 34 2.91 -6.63 9.96
N LEU A 35 2.12 -5.65 10.38
CA LEU A 35 1.71 -5.44 11.77
C LEU A 35 0.55 -6.37 12.19
N LEU A 36 -0.29 -6.77 11.24
CA LEU A 36 -1.51 -7.57 11.45
C LEU A 36 -1.25 -9.08 11.60
N LEU A 37 -0.01 -9.46 11.92
CA LEU A 37 0.35 -10.82 12.30
C LEU A 37 0.31 -11.01 13.81
N HIS A 38 0.81 -10.02 14.55
CA HIS A 38 0.86 -10.06 16.00
C HIS A 38 -0.17 -9.16 16.69
N HIS A 39 -0.71 -8.17 15.97
CA HIS A 39 -1.69 -7.22 16.49
C HIS A 39 -3.05 -7.40 15.81
N SER A 40 -4.12 -7.15 16.55
CA SER A 40 -5.47 -7.12 15.98
C SER A 40 -5.75 -5.77 15.30
N GLU A 41 -6.76 -5.72 14.42
CA GLU A 41 -7.16 -4.48 13.76
C GLU A 41 -7.62 -3.42 14.77
N GLU A 42 -8.30 -3.84 15.84
CA GLU A 42 -8.76 -2.96 16.90
C GLU A 42 -7.58 -2.30 17.63
N GLU A 43 -6.53 -3.06 17.95
CA GLU A 43 -5.31 -2.50 18.55
C GLU A 43 -4.65 -1.47 17.61
N LEU A 44 -4.57 -1.76 16.31
CA LEU A 44 -4.02 -0.82 15.34
C LEU A 44 -4.86 0.46 15.23
N ARG A 45 -6.19 0.34 15.30
CA ARG A 45 -7.09 1.51 15.35
C ARG A 45 -6.90 2.30 16.64
N GLU A 46 -6.68 1.63 17.78
CA GLU A 46 -6.35 2.30 19.04
C GLU A 46 -5.01 3.04 18.98
N PHE A 47 -4.03 2.54 18.22
CA PHE A 47 -2.79 3.23 17.90
C PHE A 47 -2.95 4.41 16.92
N GLY A 48 -4.14 4.59 16.35
CA GLY A 48 -4.45 5.68 15.44
C GLY A 48 -4.17 5.37 13.96
N LEU A 49 -4.03 4.10 13.58
CA LEU A 49 -4.01 3.73 12.17
C LEU A 49 -5.40 3.93 11.57
N THR A 50 -5.46 4.60 10.42
CA THR A 50 -6.69 4.77 9.66
C THR A 50 -7.05 3.48 8.93
N ASP A 51 -8.31 3.34 8.52
CA ASP A 51 -8.82 2.17 7.79
C ASP A 51 -7.96 1.82 6.57
N ASP A 52 -7.57 2.81 5.78
CA ASP A 52 -6.68 2.62 4.62
C ASP A 52 -5.32 2.01 5.00
N MET A 53 -4.77 2.38 6.16
CA MET A 53 -3.49 1.86 6.64
C MET A 53 -3.66 0.42 7.13
N VAL A 54 -4.78 0.10 7.78
CA VAL A 54 -5.10 -1.27 8.22
C VAL A 54 -5.28 -2.18 7.02
N ILE A 55 -6.04 -1.75 6.00
CA ILE A 55 -6.24 -2.50 4.75
C ILE A 55 -4.89 -2.73 4.05
N ASP A 56 -3.99 -1.75 4.03
CA ASP A 56 -2.65 -1.94 3.47
C ASP A 56 -1.85 -3.00 4.26
N GLN A 57 -1.96 -3.04 5.59
CA GLN A 57 -1.30 -4.07 6.42
C GLN A 57 -1.88 -5.47 6.15
N GLU A 58 -3.18 -5.60 5.90
CA GLU A 58 -3.82 -6.86 5.56
C GLU A 58 -3.32 -7.38 4.24
N TRP A 59 -3.29 -6.52 3.22
CA TRP A 59 -2.76 -6.86 1.92
C TRP A 59 -1.29 -7.28 2.00
N GLN A 60 -0.48 -6.56 2.80
CA GLN A 60 0.94 -6.88 3.00
C GLN A 60 1.17 -8.25 3.65
N LYS A 61 0.20 -8.81 4.40
CA LYS A 61 0.30 -10.14 5.02
C LYS A 61 0.43 -11.25 3.98
N PHE A 62 -0.23 -11.08 2.83
CA PHE A 62 -0.31 -12.09 1.77
C PHE A 62 0.52 -11.74 0.52
N ALA A 63 0.76 -10.44 0.27
CA ALA A 63 1.43 -9.97 -0.94
C ALA A 63 2.89 -10.43 -1.06
N LYS A 64 3.26 -10.89 -2.26
CA LYS A 64 4.62 -11.33 -2.57
C LYS A 64 5.58 -10.15 -2.76
N PRO A 65 6.91 -10.36 -2.64
CA PRO A 65 7.89 -9.32 -2.94
C PRO A 65 7.82 -9.02 -4.45
N GLY A 66 7.40 -7.81 -4.83
CA GLY A 66 7.21 -7.41 -6.23
C GLY A 66 5.77 -7.07 -6.63
N GLU A 67 4.76 -7.56 -5.91
CA GLU A 67 3.37 -7.12 -6.12
C GLU A 67 3.20 -5.69 -5.60
N LEU A 68 2.44 -4.87 -6.33
CA LEU A 68 2.08 -3.50 -5.97
C LEU A 68 0.62 -3.49 -5.49
N ASN A 69 0.36 -2.76 -4.41
CA ASN A 69 -1.00 -2.48 -3.98
C ASN A 69 -1.56 -1.38 -4.90
N TYR A 70 -2.41 -1.76 -5.85
CA TYR A 70 -3.03 -0.84 -6.82
C TYR A 70 -4.15 0.00 -6.20
N ASP A 71 -4.70 -0.40 -5.05
CA ASP A 71 -5.74 0.34 -4.32
C ASP A 71 -5.15 1.42 -3.38
N CYS A 72 -3.83 1.56 -3.33
CA CYS A 72 -3.18 2.60 -2.56
C CYS A 72 -3.46 3.98 -3.21
N PRO A 73 -4.04 4.96 -2.49
CA PRO A 73 -4.35 6.29 -3.03
C PRO A 73 -3.13 6.98 -3.67
N MET A 74 -1.94 6.69 -3.14
CA MET A 74 -0.67 7.21 -3.64
C MET A 74 -0.21 6.56 -4.96
N LEU A 75 -0.72 5.40 -5.38
CA LEU A 75 -0.33 4.84 -6.68
C LEU A 75 -0.98 5.63 -7.83
N ASN A 76 -2.26 5.98 -7.68
CA ASN A 76 -3.01 6.77 -8.66
C ASN A 76 -2.47 8.21 -8.82
N SER A 77 -1.82 8.77 -7.79
CA SER A 77 -1.25 10.12 -7.86
C SER A 77 0.13 10.18 -8.53
N PHE A 78 0.89 9.08 -8.58
CA PHE A 78 2.25 9.07 -9.13
C PHE A 78 2.33 8.57 -10.58
N PHE A 79 1.32 7.85 -11.06
CA PHE A 79 1.31 7.22 -12.39
C PHE A 79 0.15 7.69 -13.26
N THR A 80 -0.10 9.00 -13.32
CA THR A 80 -1.16 9.59 -14.15
C THR A 80 -0.90 9.51 -15.66
N HIS A 81 0.29 9.05 -16.10
CA HIS A 81 0.73 9.12 -17.50
C HIS A 81 0.88 7.74 -18.17
N PHE A 82 0.50 6.63 -17.52
CA PHE A 82 0.59 5.32 -18.17
C PHE A 82 -0.57 5.00 -19.11
N ASP A 83 -1.66 5.77 -19.06
CA ASP A 83 -2.81 5.59 -19.96
C ASP A 83 -2.63 6.27 -21.34
N GLU A 84 -1.59 7.09 -21.54
CA GLU A 84 -1.39 7.82 -22.80
C GLU A 84 -0.56 7.07 -23.85
N GLU A 85 0.12 5.97 -23.52
CA GLU A 85 0.97 5.22 -24.47
C GLU A 85 0.39 3.88 -24.97
N CYS A 86 -0.93 3.79 -25.14
CA CYS A 86 -1.57 2.69 -25.86
C CYS A 86 -2.50 3.20 -26.98
N THR A 87 -1.98 4.02 -27.89
CA THR A 87 -2.52 4.07 -29.26
C THR A 87 -1.54 3.38 -30.20
N CYS A 88 -1.58 2.04 -30.20
CA CYS A 88 -1.10 1.29 -31.35
C CYS A 88 -1.99 1.64 -32.54
N THR A 89 -1.53 2.56 -33.38
CA THR A 89 -2.07 2.79 -34.72
C THR A 89 -2.01 1.47 -35.47
N ASN A 90 -3.17 0.88 -35.77
CA ASN A 90 -3.28 -0.28 -36.63
C ASN A 90 -2.71 0.06 -38.02
N PRO A 91 -1.71 -0.68 -38.55
CA PRO A 91 -1.14 -0.41 -39.86
C PRO A 91 -1.94 -1.00 -41.04
N GLU A 92 -3.24 -1.30 -40.91
CA GLU A 92 -4.02 -1.93 -41.99
C GLU A 92 -4.80 -0.98 -42.93
N GLU A 93 -4.72 0.35 -42.76
CA GLU A 93 -5.38 1.31 -43.67
C GLU A 93 -4.43 2.10 -44.58
N VAL A 94 -3.26 1.55 -44.91
CA VAL A 94 -2.36 2.14 -45.93
C VAL A 94 -1.94 1.14 -47.00
N MET A 95 -2.87 0.33 -47.53
CA MET A 95 -2.71 -0.24 -48.88
C MET A 95 -4.00 -0.80 -49.49
N THR A 96 -4.95 0.05 -49.90
CA THR A 96 -5.76 -0.18 -51.11
C THR A 96 -6.28 1.17 -51.62
N MET A 97 -5.72 1.58 -52.76
CA MET A 97 -6.19 2.54 -53.78
C MET A 97 -7.05 3.74 -53.35
#